data_AF-A0A924BDN7-F1
#
_entry.id   AF-A0A924BDN7-F1
#
_cell.length_a   1.000
_cell.length_b   1.000
_cell.length_c   1.000
_cell.angle_alpha   90.00
_cell.angle_beta   90.00
_cell.angle_gamma   90.00
#
_symmetry.space_group_name_H-M   'P 1'
#
loop_
_entity.id
_entity.type
_entity.pdbx_description
1 polymer ?
#
loop_
_entity_poly.entity_id
_entity_poly.type
_entity_poly.pdbx_seq_one_letter_code
_entity_poly.pdbx_strand_id
1 'polypeptide(L)'
;MQELHRPALPAAQIAKAAFSRLTQAQLEPTPENYARAYAMESGVDSPAAKTAAAASANTTLPERAQPLLAKLLTLGVQNSQVRLDVQVSIREARWDDALRLVERLQQGADGPGAQADALAQVIEPLLRGLERGGRQWTVARKKDGVQRVLDGNRSDIQRLVKRLRQLVASWDSDVADANIATADNDDVSGTPSQFFLDEDFAPSRFEEDADTSPTHPGIQSLPLISTAWPAVAAPLHATVQHALASPEGHASELIAELDAAQAELLAHGATEARAAQMAELCRRARQLLDHRQHLFGEMGQLCRELGASLVDLAEDDTWAKGQCEAMNNALELGFSGRGVRSVSEMLGGTRERQRALRDERSRARDALKSLIQRMLSELGALGEHTERFQTSVGRYAEAIEQADSLESLAGTVREMVEESRSVQALVSQAQARLTSEHDRASELSKKVGE
;
A
#
# COMPACT_ATOMS: atom_id res chain seq x y z
N MET A 1 62.84 17.30 -12.55
CA MET A 1 63.05 16.87 -11.15
C MET A 1 62.98 15.35 -11.16
N GLN A 2 64.08 14.69 -10.77
CA GLN A 2 64.32 13.25 -10.88
C GLN A 2 63.24 12.43 -10.17
N GLU A 3 62.59 11.51 -10.89
CA GLU A 3 61.85 10.41 -10.26
C GLU A 3 62.86 9.40 -9.73
N LEU A 4 63.13 9.49 -8.43
CA LEU A 4 63.90 8.50 -7.68
C LEU A 4 63.09 7.19 -7.66
N HIS A 5 63.51 6.25 -8.51
CA HIS A 5 63.13 4.83 -8.44
C HIS A 5 63.44 4.31 -7.03
N ARG A 6 62.42 4.22 -6.17
CA ARG A 6 62.53 3.58 -4.86
C ARG A 6 62.38 2.07 -5.07
N PRO A 7 63.32 1.23 -4.64
CA PRO A 7 63.20 -0.22 -4.80
C PRO A 7 61.94 -0.71 -4.06
N ALA A 8 61.19 -1.61 -4.68
CA ALA A 8 60.00 -2.21 -4.09
C ALA A 8 60.38 -2.95 -2.80
N LEU A 9 60.10 -2.32 -1.65
CA LEU A 9 60.37 -2.93 -0.35
C LEU A 9 59.49 -4.17 -0.17
N PRO A 10 59.99 -5.25 0.46
CA PRO A 10 59.19 -6.44 0.71
C PRO A 10 57.98 -6.11 1.61
N ALA A 11 56.83 -6.76 1.34
CA ALA A 11 55.53 -6.43 1.95
C ALA A 11 55.55 -6.38 3.50
N ALA A 12 56.39 -7.19 4.14
CA ALA A 12 56.57 -7.17 5.60
C ALA A 12 57.17 -5.86 6.13
N GLN A 13 58.03 -5.18 5.35
CA GLN A 13 58.61 -3.90 5.74
C GLN A 13 57.63 -2.74 5.55
N ILE A 14 56.76 -2.82 4.53
CA ILE A 14 55.67 -1.85 4.31
C ILE A 14 54.62 -1.96 5.44
N ALA A 15 54.28 -3.18 5.87
CA ALA A 15 53.41 -3.43 7.02
C ALA A 15 53.98 -2.82 8.31
N LYS A 16 55.28 -2.98 8.56
CA LYS A 16 55.94 -2.40 9.74
C LYS A 16 55.98 -0.87 9.69
N ALA A 17 56.21 -0.28 8.52
CA ALA A 17 56.13 1.17 8.33
C ALA A 17 54.71 1.70 8.55
N ALA A 18 53.68 0.98 8.08
CA ALA A 18 52.28 1.33 8.28
C ALA A 18 51.89 1.36 9.77
N PHE A 19 52.30 0.35 10.55
CA PHE A 19 52.11 0.35 12.00
C PHE A 19 52.90 1.47 12.70
N SER A 20 54.15 1.71 12.30
CA SER A 20 54.96 2.80 12.85
C SER A 20 54.34 4.18 12.59
N ARG A 21 53.62 4.34 11.48
CA ARG A 21 52.93 5.59 11.14
C ARG A 21 51.62 5.74 11.91
N LEU A 22 50.89 4.66 12.14
CA LEU A 22 49.69 4.67 12.99
C LEU A 22 50.00 5.00 14.45
N THR A 23 51.10 4.45 14.98
CA THR A 23 51.55 4.77 16.34
C THR A 23 52.03 6.22 16.45
N GLN A 24 52.69 6.76 15.41
CA GLN A 24 53.07 8.17 15.35
C GLN A 24 51.87 9.11 15.23
N ALA A 25 50.80 8.67 14.56
CA ALA A 25 49.55 9.41 14.41
C ALA A 25 48.58 9.23 15.60
N GLN A 26 48.93 8.41 16.60
CA GLN A 26 48.07 8.04 17.74
C GLN A 26 46.65 7.59 17.34
N LEU A 27 46.53 6.94 16.18
CA LEU A 27 45.25 6.40 15.71
C LEU A 27 45.09 4.97 16.21
N GLU A 28 43.87 4.61 16.63
CA GLU A 28 43.55 3.24 17.03
C GLU A 28 43.81 2.28 15.86
N PRO A 29 44.40 1.10 16.11
CA PRO A 29 44.70 0.11 15.09
C PRO A 29 43.43 -0.63 14.65
N THR A 30 42.49 0.10 14.05
CA THR A 30 41.34 -0.44 13.36
C THR A 30 41.76 -0.92 11.96
N PRO A 31 41.08 -1.94 11.40
CA PRO A 31 41.41 -2.49 10.08
C PRO A 31 41.39 -1.43 8.96
N GLU A 32 40.51 -0.43 9.07
CA GLU A 32 40.40 0.68 8.12
C GLU A 32 41.61 1.63 8.20
N ASN A 33 42.06 1.98 9.41
CA ASN A 33 43.21 2.84 9.63
C ASN A 33 44.51 2.18 9.14
N TYR A 34 44.65 0.86 9.34
CA TYR A 34 45.78 0.08 8.82
C TYR A 34 45.79 0.01 7.29
N ALA A 35 44.64 -0.24 6.66
CA ALA A 35 44.52 -0.24 5.20
C ALA A 35 44.94 1.10 4.59
N ARG A 36 44.56 2.22 5.23
CA ARG A 36 44.94 3.57 4.80
C ARG A 36 46.44 3.85 4.97
N ALA A 37 47.02 3.50 6.12
CA ALA A 37 48.45 3.68 6.38
C ALA A 37 49.31 2.80 5.47
N TYR A 38 48.88 1.58 5.19
CA TYR A 38 49.57 0.64 4.29
C TYR A 38 49.55 1.14 2.84
N ALA A 39 48.42 1.68 2.36
CA ALA A 39 48.31 2.26 1.02
C ALA A 39 49.22 3.48 0.81
N MET A 40 49.43 4.28 1.87
CA MET A 40 50.35 5.42 1.83
C MET A 40 51.83 5.03 1.82
N GLU A 41 52.19 3.89 2.41
CA GLU A 41 53.57 3.39 2.46
C GLU A 41 53.93 2.50 1.26
N SER A 42 52.93 1.83 0.65
CA SER A 42 53.15 0.99 -0.54
C SER A 42 53.34 1.79 -1.82
N GLY A 43 52.96 3.07 -1.85
CA GLY A 43 53.04 3.93 -3.04
C GLY A 43 52.20 3.45 -4.22
N VAL A 44 51.35 2.45 -4.01
CA VAL A 44 50.44 1.88 -5.01
C VAL A 44 49.04 2.28 -4.58
N ASP A 45 48.36 3.06 -5.43
CA ASP A 45 46.92 3.34 -5.33
C ASP A 45 46.18 2.01 -5.14
N SER A 46 45.77 1.76 -3.90
CA SER A 46 45.11 0.52 -3.53
C SER A 46 43.83 0.37 -4.36
N PRO A 47 43.50 -0.82 -4.90
CA PRO A 47 42.23 -1.05 -5.59
C PRO A 47 41.00 -0.72 -4.71
N ALA A 48 41.17 -0.65 -3.38
CA ALA A 48 40.18 -0.16 -2.43
C ALA A 48 39.96 1.38 -2.47
N ALA A 49 40.97 2.16 -2.89
CA ALA A 49 40.85 3.61 -3.05
C ALA A 49 40.13 3.99 -4.36
N LYS A 50 40.27 3.18 -5.41
CA LYS A 50 39.51 3.36 -6.67
C LYS A 50 38.03 3.01 -6.53
N THR A 51 37.69 1.99 -5.72
CA THR A 51 36.28 1.67 -5.42
C THR A 51 35.65 2.70 -4.48
N ALA A 52 36.40 3.23 -3.51
CA ALA A 52 35.92 4.33 -2.65
C ALA A 52 35.72 5.65 -3.43
N ALA A 53 36.64 6.03 -4.32
CA ALA A 53 36.50 7.22 -5.15
C ALA A 53 35.37 7.10 -6.20
N ALA A 54 35.15 5.90 -6.76
CA ALA A 54 34.01 5.63 -7.64
C ALA A 54 32.67 5.61 -6.88
N ALA A 55 32.66 5.15 -5.62
CA ALA A 55 31.48 5.22 -4.75
C ALA A 55 31.13 6.67 -4.36
N SER A 56 32.14 7.51 -4.09
CA SER A 56 31.95 8.96 -3.82
C SER A 56 31.56 9.76 -5.06
N ALA A 57 32.00 9.37 -6.27
CA ALA A 57 31.56 9.98 -7.52
C ALA A 57 30.10 9.64 -7.89
N ASN A 58 29.59 8.49 -7.43
CA ASN A 58 28.18 8.12 -7.53
C ASN A 58 27.27 8.82 -6.51
N THR A 59 27.82 9.63 -5.60
CA THR A 59 27.07 10.34 -4.56
C THR A 59 26.63 11.75 -4.99
N THR A 60 27.01 12.23 -6.18
CA THR A 60 26.59 13.55 -6.68
C THR A 60 25.63 13.39 -7.85
N LEU A 61 24.42 13.95 -7.75
CA LEU A 61 23.43 13.93 -8.82
C LEU A 61 24.02 14.57 -10.10
N PRO A 62 23.90 13.95 -11.29
CA PRO A 62 24.35 14.58 -12.53
C PRO A 62 23.68 15.94 -12.74
N GLU A 63 24.43 16.97 -13.15
CA GLU A 63 23.95 18.36 -13.28
C GLU A 63 22.70 18.50 -14.14
N ARG A 64 22.50 17.61 -15.12
CA ARG A 64 21.31 17.56 -15.98
C ARG A 64 20.02 17.15 -15.26
N ALA A 65 20.11 16.44 -14.13
CA ALA A 65 18.96 16.00 -13.34
C ALA A 65 18.47 17.08 -12.36
N GLN A 66 19.34 18.04 -12.00
CA GLN A 66 18.98 19.15 -11.10
C GLN A 66 17.83 20.04 -11.63
N PRO A 67 17.81 20.49 -12.91
CA PRO A 67 16.70 21.29 -13.44
C PRO A 67 15.40 20.47 -13.60
N LEU A 68 15.49 19.16 -13.80
CA LEU A 68 14.32 18.28 -13.87
C LEU A 68 13.70 18.11 -12.48
N LEU A 69 14.53 17.88 -11.46
CA LEU A 69 14.11 17.80 -10.08
C LEU A 69 13.48 19.11 -9.60
N ALA A 70 14.06 20.26 -9.93
CA ALA A 70 13.48 21.56 -9.60
C ALA A 70 12.07 21.73 -10.19
N LYS A 71 11.85 21.28 -11.44
CA LYS A 71 10.53 21.30 -12.08
C LYS A 71 9.54 20.34 -11.40
N LEU A 72 9.98 19.15 -11.01
CA LEU A 72 9.14 18.19 -10.28
C LEU A 72 8.75 18.73 -8.89
N LEU A 73 9.70 19.36 -8.18
CA LEU A 73 9.44 20.01 -6.90
C LEU A 73 8.47 21.18 -7.04
N THR A 74 8.51 21.95 -8.13
CA THR A 74 7.50 23.00 -8.37
C THR A 74 6.11 22.47 -8.66
N LEU A 75 5.97 21.25 -9.17
CA LEU A 75 4.68 20.62 -9.41
C LEU A 75 4.06 20.02 -8.13
N GLY A 76 4.90 19.47 -7.25
CA GLY A 76 4.44 18.76 -6.06
C GLY A 76 4.47 19.57 -4.76
N VAL A 77 5.34 20.57 -4.64
CA VAL A 77 5.62 21.28 -3.38
C VAL A 77 5.39 22.78 -3.57
N GLN A 78 4.41 23.33 -2.87
CA GLN A 78 4.05 24.75 -3.00
C GLN A 78 4.91 25.68 -2.14
N ASN A 79 5.46 25.19 -1.02
CA ASN A 79 6.32 25.98 -0.14
C ASN A 79 7.69 26.24 -0.77
N SER A 80 8.01 27.52 -1.03
CA SER A 80 9.26 27.93 -1.67
C SER A 80 10.50 27.65 -0.84
N GLN A 81 10.39 27.73 0.50
CA GLN A 81 11.50 27.45 1.41
C GLN A 81 11.84 25.96 1.40
N VAL A 82 10.82 25.10 1.48
CA VAL A 82 11.05 23.64 1.49
C VAL A 82 11.59 23.15 0.14
N ARG A 83 11.17 23.76 -0.99
CA ARG A 83 11.79 23.48 -2.29
C ARG A 83 13.29 23.80 -2.30
N LEU A 84 13.67 24.94 -1.72
CA LEU A 84 15.07 25.36 -1.61
C LEU A 84 15.86 24.44 -0.69
N ASP A 85 15.32 24.04 0.47
CA ASP A 85 15.99 23.17 1.43
C ASP A 85 16.26 21.76 0.88
N VAL A 86 15.30 21.21 0.13
CA VAL A 86 15.47 19.93 -0.57
C VAL A 86 16.50 20.06 -1.70
N GLN A 87 16.46 21.16 -2.45
CA GLN A 87 17.42 21.42 -3.52
C GLN A 87 18.84 21.62 -2.99
N VAL A 88 19.02 22.29 -1.85
CA VAL A 88 20.31 22.49 -1.17
C VAL A 88 20.84 21.15 -0.64
N SER A 89 19.99 20.36 0.04
CA SER A 89 20.38 19.05 0.56
C SER A 89 20.85 18.09 -0.54
N ILE A 90 20.18 18.12 -1.69
CA ILE A 90 20.55 17.30 -2.86
C ILE A 90 21.82 17.84 -3.55
N ARG A 91 22.00 19.16 -3.62
CA ARG A 91 23.23 19.77 -4.15
C ARG A 91 24.45 19.46 -3.30
N GLU A 92 24.27 19.36 -1.98
CA GLU A 92 25.33 19.07 -1.02
C GLU A 92 25.53 17.56 -0.75
N ALA A 93 24.90 16.70 -1.56
CA ALA A 93 24.98 15.23 -1.43
C ALA A 93 24.53 14.67 -0.06
N ARG A 94 23.66 15.41 0.65
CA ARG A 94 23.05 15.00 1.92
C ARG A 94 21.75 14.24 1.66
N TRP A 95 21.89 13.01 1.18
CA TRP A 95 20.76 12.17 0.74
C TRP A 95 19.80 11.80 1.87
N ASP A 96 20.32 11.51 3.07
CA ASP A 96 19.49 11.16 4.23
C ASP A 96 18.66 12.36 4.73
N ASP A 97 19.23 13.57 4.71
CA ASP A 97 18.53 14.79 5.06
C ASP A 97 17.45 15.11 4.01
N ALA A 98 17.76 14.94 2.72
CA ALA A 98 16.81 15.11 1.63
C ALA A 98 15.64 14.11 1.74
N LEU A 99 15.92 12.84 2.06
CA LEU A 99 14.89 11.82 2.28
C LEU A 99 13.97 12.21 3.43
N ARG A 100 14.53 12.60 4.59
CA ARG A 100 13.75 13.04 5.75
C ARG A 100 12.90 14.26 5.46
N LEU A 101 13.39 15.22 4.67
CA LEU A 101 12.62 16.40 4.27
C LEU A 101 11.46 16.01 3.34
N VAL A 102 11.65 15.07 2.43
CA VAL A 102 10.58 14.55 1.54
C VAL A 102 9.56 13.73 2.33
N GLU A 103 9.98 12.89 3.27
CA GLU A 103 9.07 12.13 4.14
C GLU A 103 8.25 13.07 5.04
N ARG A 104 8.87 14.13 5.58
CA ARG A 104 8.16 15.18 6.31
C ARG A 104 7.19 15.95 5.44
N LEU A 105 7.52 16.18 4.16
CA LEU A 105 6.59 16.77 3.19
C LEU A 105 5.41 15.84 2.88
N GLN A 106 5.63 14.53 2.80
CA GLN A 106 4.57 13.55 2.56
C GLN A 106 3.63 13.43 3.76
N GLN A 107 4.17 13.49 4.98
CA GLN A 107 3.40 13.38 6.23
C GLN A 107 2.85 14.73 6.72
N GLY A 108 3.38 15.85 6.23
CA GLY A 108 3.04 17.20 6.66
C GLY A 108 1.88 17.84 5.88
N ALA A 109 1.29 18.87 6.49
CA ALA A 109 0.13 19.60 5.97
C ALA A 109 0.35 20.35 4.63
N ASP A 110 1.60 20.46 4.18
CA ASP A 110 1.99 21.15 2.94
C ASP A 110 2.22 20.20 1.75
N GLY A 111 2.05 18.89 1.95
CA GLY A 111 2.25 17.86 0.93
C GLY A 111 1.11 17.77 -0.10
N PRO A 112 1.33 17.03 -1.21
CA PRO A 112 0.28 16.74 -2.18
C PRO A 112 -0.87 15.90 -1.57
N GLY A 113 -0.59 15.08 -0.55
CA GLY A 113 -1.61 14.33 0.21
C GLY A 113 -2.56 15.25 0.97
N ALA A 114 -2.02 16.22 1.72
CA ALA A 114 -2.81 17.21 2.45
C ALA A 114 -3.67 18.09 1.51
N GLN A 115 -3.22 18.33 0.28
CA GLN A 115 -4.01 19.02 -0.75
C GLN A 115 -5.21 18.16 -1.22
N ALA A 116 -5.02 16.85 -1.40
CA ALA A 116 -6.09 15.93 -1.73
C ALA A 116 -7.13 15.84 -0.59
N ASP A 117 -6.67 15.79 0.66
CA ASP A 117 -7.54 15.79 1.84
C ASP A 117 -8.33 17.12 1.96
N ALA A 118 -7.67 18.26 1.73
CA ALA A 118 -8.32 19.56 1.75
C ALA A 118 -9.39 19.71 0.65
N LEU A 119 -9.19 19.09 -0.51
CA LEU A 119 -10.19 19.00 -1.57
C LEU A 119 -11.34 18.06 -1.19
N ALA A 120 -11.04 16.87 -0.66
CA ALA A 120 -12.04 15.90 -0.24
C ALA A 120 -12.99 16.50 0.81
N GLN A 121 -12.44 17.23 1.79
CA GLN A 121 -13.20 17.96 2.82
C GLN A 121 -14.13 19.05 2.27
N VAL A 122 -13.90 19.55 1.05
CA VAL A 122 -14.73 20.60 0.43
C VAL A 122 -15.74 20.01 -0.55
N ILE A 123 -15.41 18.89 -1.19
CA ILE A 123 -16.29 18.22 -2.16
C ILE A 123 -17.57 17.72 -1.50
N GLU A 124 -17.48 17.14 -0.31
CA GLU A 124 -18.66 16.60 0.39
C GLU A 124 -19.66 17.70 0.81
N PRO A 125 -19.24 18.82 1.44
CA PRO A 125 -20.11 19.98 1.65
C PRO A 125 -20.65 20.59 0.35
N LEU A 126 -19.85 20.58 -0.72
CA LEU A 126 -20.25 21.11 -2.01
C LEU A 126 -21.39 20.28 -2.62
N LEU A 127 -21.25 18.94 -2.65
CA LEU A 127 -22.28 18.03 -3.15
C LEU A 127 -23.58 18.15 -2.35
N ARG A 128 -23.48 18.13 -1.01
CA ARG A 128 -24.64 18.31 -0.12
C ARG A 128 -25.31 19.68 -0.26
N GLY A 129 -24.53 20.72 -0.54
CA GLY A 129 -25.01 22.09 -0.75
C GLY A 129 -25.61 22.32 -2.14
N LEU A 130 -25.20 21.54 -3.14
CA LEU A 130 -25.72 21.59 -4.51
C LEU A 130 -27.11 20.96 -4.62
N GLU A 131 -27.37 19.90 -3.84
CA GLU A 131 -28.66 19.20 -3.77
C GLU A 131 -29.73 20.01 -3.01
N ARG A 132 -29.31 20.98 -2.19
CA ARG A 132 -30.21 21.87 -1.44
C ARG A 132 -30.45 23.17 -2.22
N GLY A 133 -31.67 23.43 -2.63
CA GLY A 133 -32.08 24.72 -3.21
C GLY A 133 -32.36 25.76 -2.12
N GLY A 134 -31.87 27.00 -2.31
CA GLY A 134 -32.17 28.17 -1.46
C GLY A 134 -32.95 29.25 -2.21
N ARG A 135 -33.45 30.26 -1.49
CA ARG A 135 -34.28 31.34 -2.07
C ARG A 135 -33.49 32.25 -3.01
N GLN A 136 -32.23 32.56 -2.71
CA GLN A 136 -31.36 33.37 -3.59
C GLN A 136 -30.44 32.51 -4.45
N TRP A 137 -30.15 31.28 -4.01
CA TRP A 137 -29.28 30.34 -4.72
C TRP A 137 -30.04 29.16 -5.35
N THR A 138 -30.43 29.33 -6.61
CA THR A 138 -30.97 28.24 -7.44
C THR A 138 -29.88 27.22 -7.81
N VAL A 139 -30.28 25.96 -8.03
CA VAL A 139 -29.35 24.88 -8.42
C VAL A 139 -28.55 25.23 -9.69
N ALA A 140 -29.17 25.92 -10.65
CA ALA A 140 -28.49 26.39 -11.86
C ALA A 140 -27.40 27.43 -11.54
N ARG A 141 -27.72 28.44 -10.71
CA ARG A 141 -26.77 29.48 -10.29
C ARG A 141 -25.60 28.92 -9.48
N LYS A 142 -25.88 27.92 -8.64
CA LYS A 142 -24.88 27.15 -7.89
C LYS A 142 -23.90 26.42 -8.82
N LYS A 143 -24.42 25.71 -9.83
CA LYS A 143 -23.61 25.01 -10.84
C LYS A 143 -22.73 25.96 -11.67
N ASP A 144 -23.29 27.08 -12.12
CA ASP A 144 -22.54 28.09 -12.89
C ASP A 144 -21.44 28.76 -12.07
N GLY A 145 -21.66 28.97 -10.77
CA GLY A 145 -20.66 29.50 -9.85
C GLY A 145 -19.49 28.54 -9.64
N VAL A 146 -19.78 27.25 -9.45
CA VAL A 146 -18.75 26.20 -9.36
C VAL A 146 -17.96 26.09 -10.67
N GLN A 147 -18.65 26.12 -11.82
CA GLN A 147 -18.01 26.06 -13.13
C GLN A 147 -17.05 27.23 -13.37
N ARG A 148 -17.46 28.47 -13.04
CA ARG A 148 -16.59 29.65 -13.12
C ARG A 148 -15.35 29.56 -12.21
N VAL A 149 -15.51 29.00 -11.00
CA VAL A 149 -14.39 28.81 -10.06
C VAL A 149 -13.41 27.75 -10.56
N LEU A 150 -13.90 26.67 -11.17
CA LEU A 150 -13.07 25.63 -11.79
C LEU A 150 -12.34 26.14 -13.03
N ASP A 151 -13.02 26.90 -13.89
CA ASP A 151 -12.41 27.46 -15.11
C ASP A 151 -11.36 28.52 -14.80
N GLY A 152 -11.56 29.33 -13.75
CA GLY A 152 -10.64 30.39 -13.35
C GLY A 152 -9.42 29.94 -12.55
N ASN A 153 -9.39 28.72 -11.97
CA ASN A 153 -8.34 28.28 -11.04
C ASN A 153 -7.71 26.92 -11.41
N ARG A 154 -7.50 26.65 -12.70
CA ARG A 154 -6.96 25.37 -13.21
C ARG A 154 -5.50 25.06 -12.80
N SER A 155 -4.73 26.06 -12.40
CA SER A 155 -3.29 25.93 -12.10
C SER A 155 -2.92 26.03 -10.62
N ASP A 156 -3.86 26.42 -9.75
CA ASP A 156 -3.59 26.65 -8.32
C ASP A 156 -4.69 26.01 -7.46
N ILE A 157 -4.37 24.83 -6.93
CA ILE A 157 -5.31 23.99 -6.19
C ILE A 157 -5.67 24.58 -4.82
N GLN A 158 -4.77 25.36 -4.19
CA GLN A 158 -5.05 26.01 -2.91
C GLN A 158 -5.98 27.19 -3.10
N ARG A 159 -5.75 27.99 -4.14
CA ARG A 159 -6.68 29.06 -4.53
C ARG A 159 -8.05 28.49 -4.91
N LEU A 160 -8.09 27.36 -5.62
CA LEU A 160 -9.32 26.65 -5.93
C LEU A 160 -10.07 26.23 -4.65
N VAL A 161 -9.40 25.52 -3.74
CA VAL A 161 -9.98 25.08 -2.45
C VAL A 161 -10.49 26.27 -1.64
N LYS A 162 -9.71 27.35 -1.53
CA LYS A 162 -10.10 28.57 -0.81
C LYS A 162 -11.35 29.22 -1.43
N ARG A 163 -11.41 29.33 -2.75
CA ARG A 163 -12.56 29.90 -3.47
C ARG A 163 -13.80 29.01 -3.38
N LEU A 164 -13.65 27.69 -3.46
CA LEU A 164 -14.75 26.75 -3.26
C LEU A 164 -15.29 26.80 -1.82
N ARG A 165 -14.43 26.89 -0.80
CA ARG A 165 -14.86 27.10 0.60
C ARG A 165 -15.64 28.40 0.78
N GLN A 166 -15.18 29.49 0.17
CA GLN A 166 -15.87 30.78 0.21
C GLN A 166 -17.23 30.73 -0.50
N LEU A 167 -17.31 30.06 -1.65
CA LEU A 167 -18.56 29.85 -2.37
C LEU A 167 -19.54 29.02 -1.53
N VAL A 168 -19.05 27.93 -0.92
CA VAL A 168 -19.85 27.08 -0.04
C VAL A 168 -20.31 27.83 1.22
N ALA A 169 -19.50 28.71 1.79
CA ALA A 169 -19.94 29.53 2.92
C ALA A 169 -21.04 30.53 2.50
N SER A 170 -20.92 31.13 1.32
CA SER A 170 -21.84 32.18 0.85
C SER A 170 -23.27 31.71 0.52
N TRP A 171 -23.44 30.42 0.20
CA TRP A 171 -24.77 29.85 -0.04
C TRP A 171 -25.36 29.17 1.21
N ASP A 172 -24.57 28.97 2.27
CA ASP A 172 -24.99 28.31 3.51
C ASP A 172 -25.54 29.37 4.48
N SER A 173 -24.98 30.58 4.42
CA SER A 173 -25.58 31.78 5.03
C SER A 173 -26.97 32.11 4.47
N ASP A 174 -27.24 31.85 3.18
CA ASP A 174 -28.58 32.03 2.57
C ASP A 174 -29.62 31.01 3.11
N VAL A 175 -29.15 29.85 3.61
CA VAL A 175 -30.01 28.83 4.26
C VAL A 175 -30.18 29.13 5.75
N ALA A 176 -29.18 29.71 6.41
CA ALA A 176 -29.28 30.16 7.80
C ALA A 176 -30.29 31.31 7.97
N ASP A 177 -30.30 32.27 7.05
CA ASP A 177 -31.32 33.35 7.01
C ASP A 177 -32.73 32.82 6.68
N ALA A 178 -32.85 31.63 6.07
CA ALA A 178 -34.14 30.98 5.85
C ALA A 178 -34.68 30.26 7.10
N ASN A 179 -33.83 29.94 8.08
CA ASN A 179 -34.20 29.22 9.31
C ASN A 179 -34.39 30.10 10.56
N ILE A 180 -33.99 31.38 10.52
CA ILE A 180 -34.28 32.36 11.58
C ILE A 180 -35.16 33.46 10.99
N ALA A 181 -36.46 33.20 10.93
CA ALA A 181 -37.45 34.22 10.56
C ALA A 181 -38.60 34.26 11.57
N THR A 182 -38.26 34.68 12.79
CA THR A 182 -39.16 35.45 13.64
C THR A 182 -38.33 36.47 14.43
N ALA A 183 -37.99 37.59 13.82
CA ALA A 183 -37.85 38.88 14.47
C ALA A 183 -37.59 39.93 13.40
N ASP A 184 -38.46 40.93 13.32
CA ASP A 184 -38.23 42.17 12.61
C ASP A 184 -36.84 42.73 12.96
N ASN A 185 -36.06 43.06 11.93
CA ASN A 185 -35.25 44.26 11.95
C ASN A 185 -34.93 44.68 10.51
N ASP A 186 -35.41 45.87 10.17
CA ASP A 186 -34.95 46.65 9.04
C ASP A 186 -33.46 47.03 9.21
N ASP A 187 -32.83 47.17 8.05
CA ASP A 187 -31.57 47.83 7.74
C ASP A 187 -30.22 47.10 7.90
N VAL A 188 -29.52 47.13 6.74
CA VAL A 188 -28.10 46.90 6.48
C VAL A 188 -27.62 45.44 6.35
N SER A 189 -27.79 44.87 5.16
CA SER A 189 -26.75 44.01 4.58
C SER A 189 -26.68 44.21 3.06
N GLY A 190 -25.47 44.52 2.58
CA GLY A 190 -25.22 44.87 1.18
C GLY A 190 -25.44 43.67 0.26
N THR A 191 -26.27 43.86 -0.77
CA THR A 191 -26.45 42.88 -1.83
C THR A 191 -25.20 42.81 -2.72
N PRO A 192 -24.71 41.61 -3.07
CA PRO A 192 -23.51 41.40 -3.87
C PRO A 192 -23.79 41.55 -5.38
N SER A 193 -24.49 42.63 -5.77
CA SER A 193 -24.62 43.04 -7.17
C SER A 193 -23.52 44.01 -7.62
N GLN A 194 -22.60 44.40 -6.72
CA GLN A 194 -21.41 45.19 -7.09
C GLN A 194 -20.26 44.37 -7.70
N PHE A 195 -20.38 43.04 -7.75
CA PHE A 195 -19.29 42.18 -8.24
C PHE A 195 -19.39 41.81 -9.72
N PHE A 196 -20.53 42.05 -10.36
CA PHE A 196 -20.76 41.72 -11.76
C PHE A 196 -21.76 42.71 -12.36
N LEU A 197 -21.26 43.84 -12.87
CA LEU A 197 -21.56 44.42 -14.18
C LEU A 197 -21.17 45.91 -14.20
N ASP A 198 -20.29 46.22 -15.15
CA ASP A 198 -19.99 47.57 -15.61
C ASP A 198 -21.22 48.26 -16.24
N GLU A 199 -21.12 49.58 -16.28
CA GLU A 199 -22.05 50.61 -16.74
C GLU A 199 -22.87 50.27 -18.00
N ASP A 200 -24.20 50.42 -17.89
CA ASP A 200 -25.08 51.27 -18.71
C ASP A 200 -26.49 50.69 -18.74
N PHE A 201 -27.43 51.31 -18.00
CA PHE A 201 -28.76 51.70 -18.49
C PHE A 201 -29.60 52.31 -17.36
N ALA A 202 -30.14 53.51 -17.61
CA ALA A 202 -31.07 54.22 -16.74
C ALA A 202 -32.43 53.49 -16.60
N PRO A 203 -33.18 53.66 -15.50
CA PRO A 203 -34.42 52.95 -15.28
C PRO A 203 -35.60 53.67 -15.97
N SER A 204 -36.31 52.95 -16.83
CA SER A 204 -37.67 53.31 -17.21
C SER A 204 -38.65 52.78 -16.16
N ARG A 205 -39.23 53.73 -15.44
CA ARG A 205 -40.46 53.62 -14.65
C ARG A 205 -41.53 52.88 -15.45
N PHE A 206 -42.18 51.89 -14.84
CA PHE A 206 -43.53 51.49 -15.23
C PHE A 206 -44.44 51.59 -14.02
N GLU A 207 -45.55 52.26 -14.27
CA GLU A 207 -46.55 52.77 -13.35
C GLU A 207 -47.37 51.63 -12.74
N GLU A 208 -47.71 51.83 -11.48
CA GLU A 208 -48.78 51.12 -10.78
C GLU A 208 -50.10 51.37 -11.50
N ASP A 209 -50.83 50.29 -11.80
CA ASP A 209 -52.27 50.38 -11.95
C ASP A 209 -52.94 49.31 -11.09
N ALA A 210 -53.87 49.80 -10.27
CA ALA A 210 -54.52 49.10 -9.18
C ALA A 210 -55.79 48.36 -9.64
N ASP A 211 -56.24 47.48 -8.75
CA ASP A 211 -57.59 46.91 -8.66
C ASP A 211 -58.08 45.99 -9.79
N THR A 212 -57.91 44.67 -9.55
CA THR A 212 -59.04 43.73 -9.68
C THR A 212 -58.91 42.63 -8.63
N SER A 213 -59.94 42.47 -7.80
CA SER A 213 -60.04 41.42 -6.78
C SER A 213 -60.02 40.01 -7.41
N PRO A 214 -59.26 39.04 -6.85
CA PRO A 214 -59.33 37.67 -7.34
C PRO A 214 -60.59 37.00 -6.77
N THR A 215 -61.60 36.85 -7.62
CA THR A 215 -62.68 35.88 -7.43
C THR A 215 -62.05 34.49 -7.30
N HIS A 216 -62.14 33.87 -6.13
CA HIS A 216 -61.74 32.48 -5.93
C HIS A 216 -62.51 31.58 -6.92
N PRO A 217 -61.84 30.89 -7.86
CA PRO A 217 -62.48 29.80 -8.55
C PRO A 217 -62.57 28.63 -7.57
N GLY A 218 -63.79 28.16 -7.36
CA GLY A 218 -64.09 27.04 -6.49
C GLY A 218 -63.25 25.81 -6.84
N ILE A 219 -63.06 24.97 -5.82
CA ILE A 219 -62.50 23.63 -5.89
C ILE A 219 -63.43 22.78 -6.77
N GLN A 220 -63.29 22.92 -8.08
CA GLN A 220 -63.87 22.05 -9.09
C GLN A 220 -62.72 21.47 -9.90
N SER A 221 -62.14 20.38 -9.40
CA SER A 221 -61.70 19.21 -10.19
C SER A 221 -60.75 18.32 -9.37
N LEU A 222 -61.30 17.44 -8.54
CA LEU A 222 -60.63 16.23 -8.03
C LEU A 222 -60.70 14.96 -8.93
N PRO A 223 -61.08 14.96 -10.23
CA PRO A 223 -61.05 13.73 -11.03
C PRO A 223 -59.67 13.43 -11.67
N LEU A 224 -58.77 14.42 -11.78
CA LEU A 224 -57.45 14.25 -12.41
C LEU A 224 -56.46 13.44 -11.55
N ILE A 225 -56.56 13.54 -10.22
CA ILE A 225 -55.70 12.77 -9.30
C ILE A 225 -56.07 11.28 -9.35
N SER A 226 -57.35 10.96 -9.59
CA SER A 226 -57.86 9.59 -9.56
C SER A 226 -57.40 8.73 -10.74
N THR A 227 -57.11 9.32 -11.90
CA THR A 227 -56.67 8.58 -13.10
C THR A 227 -55.15 8.48 -13.24
N ALA A 228 -54.39 9.39 -12.62
CA ALA A 228 -52.93 9.37 -12.65
C ALA A 228 -52.32 8.37 -11.64
N TRP A 229 -53.03 8.08 -10.54
CA TRP A 229 -52.53 7.20 -9.48
C TRP A 229 -52.24 5.76 -9.94
N PRO A 230 -53.10 5.09 -10.74
CA PRO A 230 -52.80 3.77 -11.31
C PRO A 230 -51.49 3.72 -12.13
N ALA A 231 -51.21 4.78 -12.88
CA ALA A 231 -50.00 4.89 -13.71
C ALA A 231 -48.72 5.02 -12.87
N VAL A 232 -48.81 5.48 -11.63
CA VAL A 232 -47.70 5.55 -10.66
C VAL A 232 -47.61 4.28 -9.82
N ALA A 233 -48.74 3.66 -9.47
CA ALA A 233 -48.78 2.45 -8.66
C ALA A 233 -48.22 1.22 -9.40
N ALA A 234 -48.44 1.13 -10.71
CA ALA A 234 -47.94 0.03 -11.54
C ALA A 234 -46.40 -0.09 -11.53
N PRO A 235 -45.59 0.96 -11.82
CA PRO A 235 -44.14 0.85 -11.77
C PRO A 235 -43.62 0.60 -10.35
N LEU A 236 -44.22 1.21 -9.31
CA LEU A 236 -43.82 0.96 -7.92
C LEU A 236 -44.03 -0.52 -7.54
N HIS A 237 -45.17 -1.10 -7.90
CA HIS A 237 -45.42 -2.53 -7.67
C HIS A 237 -44.42 -3.41 -8.40
N ALA A 238 -44.14 -3.12 -9.69
CA ALA A 238 -43.14 -3.85 -10.45
C ALA A 238 -41.74 -3.79 -9.79
N THR A 239 -41.36 -2.65 -9.19
CA THR A 239 -40.11 -2.55 -8.42
C THR A 239 -40.12 -3.40 -7.15
N VAL A 240 -41.24 -3.46 -6.43
CA VAL A 240 -41.37 -4.32 -5.23
C VAL A 240 -41.28 -5.79 -5.60
N GLN A 241 -41.93 -6.21 -6.68
CA GLN A 241 -41.81 -7.57 -7.20
C GLN A 241 -40.37 -7.92 -7.58
N HIS A 242 -39.70 -7.00 -8.29
CA HIS A 242 -38.30 -7.19 -8.66
C HIS A 242 -37.38 -7.31 -7.44
N ALA A 243 -37.60 -6.49 -6.41
CA ALA A 243 -36.83 -6.55 -5.16
C ALA A 243 -37.10 -7.85 -4.37
N LEU A 244 -38.34 -8.37 -4.41
CA LEU A 244 -38.71 -9.61 -3.74
C LEU A 244 -38.29 -10.86 -4.50
N ALA A 245 -38.16 -10.78 -5.83
CA ALA A 245 -37.72 -11.88 -6.68
C ALA A 245 -36.39 -12.44 -6.15
N SER A 246 -36.39 -13.74 -5.87
CA SER A 246 -35.20 -14.49 -5.47
C SER A 246 -35.13 -15.78 -6.29
N PRO A 247 -33.92 -16.23 -6.68
CA PRO A 247 -33.74 -17.47 -7.43
C PRO A 247 -34.30 -18.71 -6.72
N GLU A 248 -34.46 -18.68 -5.40
CA GLU A 248 -34.91 -19.81 -4.59
C GLU A 248 -36.44 -19.87 -4.38
N GLY A 249 -37.19 -18.89 -4.89
CA GLY A 249 -38.67 -18.92 -4.87
C GLY A 249 -39.33 -18.63 -3.51
N HIS A 250 -38.57 -18.36 -2.44
CA HIS A 250 -39.07 -18.10 -1.08
C HIS A 250 -40.13 -16.98 -0.94
N ALA A 251 -40.22 -16.06 -1.90
CA ALA A 251 -41.18 -14.95 -1.88
C ALA A 251 -42.31 -15.08 -2.92
N SER A 252 -42.43 -16.22 -3.62
CA SER A 252 -43.38 -16.40 -4.73
C SER A 252 -44.84 -16.25 -4.29
N GLU A 253 -45.21 -16.82 -3.14
CA GLU A 253 -46.54 -16.71 -2.55
C GLU A 253 -46.88 -15.25 -2.20
N LEU A 254 -45.94 -14.53 -1.59
CA LEU A 254 -46.13 -13.12 -1.25
C LEU A 254 -46.25 -12.23 -2.48
N ILE A 255 -45.51 -12.53 -3.56
CA ILE A 255 -45.62 -11.83 -4.84
C ILE A 255 -47.01 -12.06 -5.44
N ALA A 256 -47.51 -13.29 -5.41
CA ALA A 256 -48.87 -13.61 -5.90
C ALA A 256 -49.96 -12.91 -5.06
N GLU A 257 -49.82 -12.86 -3.73
CA GLU A 257 -50.73 -12.13 -2.84
C GLU A 257 -50.73 -10.62 -3.13
N LEU A 258 -49.55 -10.04 -3.37
CA LEU A 258 -49.39 -8.63 -3.75
C LEU A 258 -50.04 -8.35 -5.12
N ASP A 259 -49.87 -9.24 -6.10
CA ASP A 259 -50.49 -9.12 -7.43
C ASP A 259 -52.01 -9.15 -7.37
N ALA A 260 -52.57 -10.10 -6.61
CA ALA A 260 -54.01 -10.19 -6.41
C ALA A 260 -54.56 -8.90 -5.76
N ALA A 261 -53.90 -8.41 -4.70
CA ALA A 261 -54.30 -7.19 -4.01
C ALA A 261 -54.17 -5.94 -4.91
N GLN A 262 -53.16 -5.87 -5.78
CA GLN A 262 -53.00 -4.78 -6.74
C GLN A 262 -54.08 -4.81 -7.82
N ALA A 263 -54.39 -5.99 -8.36
CA ALA A 263 -55.46 -6.16 -9.35
C ALA A 263 -56.82 -5.77 -8.78
N GLU A 264 -57.11 -6.12 -7.53
CA GLU A 264 -58.34 -5.70 -6.84
C GLU A 264 -58.41 -4.18 -6.63
N LEU A 265 -57.30 -3.54 -6.28
CA LEU A 265 -57.19 -2.08 -6.14
C LEU A 265 -57.41 -1.35 -7.48
N LEU A 266 -56.88 -1.89 -8.58
CA LEU A 266 -57.06 -1.33 -9.92
C LEU A 266 -58.48 -1.50 -10.44
N ALA A 267 -59.10 -2.65 -10.19
CA ALA A 267 -60.45 -2.95 -10.69
C ALA A 267 -61.56 -2.26 -9.89
N HIS A 268 -61.41 -2.13 -8.56
CA HIS A 268 -62.49 -1.71 -7.67
C HIS A 268 -62.18 -0.48 -6.83
N GLY A 269 -61.02 0.15 -7.03
CA GLY A 269 -60.58 1.35 -6.32
C GLY A 269 -60.09 1.10 -4.88
N ALA A 270 -59.48 2.14 -4.30
CA ALA A 270 -58.91 2.11 -2.96
C ALA A 270 -59.97 2.36 -1.87
N THR A 271 -60.44 1.28 -1.25
CA THR A 271 -61.21 1.34 0.01
C THR A 271 -60.26 1.26 1.21
N GLU A 272 -60.69 1.72 2.38
CA GLU A 272 -59.90 1.69 3.62
C GLU A 272 -59.44 0.25 3.97
N ALA A 273 -60.31 -0.74 3.79
CA ALA A 273 -59.98 -2.15 4.02
C ALA A 273 -58.89 -2.67 3.07
N ARG A 274 -58.94 -2.33 1.77
CA ARG A 274 -57.94 -2.75 0.78
C ARG A 274 -56.60 -2.02 0.97
N ALA A 275 -56.66 -0.75 1.38
CA ALA A 275 -55.46 0.00 1.74
C ALA A 275 -54.75 -0.63 2.96
N ALA A 276 -55.51 -1.05 3.97
CA ALA A 276 -54.97 -1.76 5.14
C ALA A 276 -54.38 -3.14 4.77
N GLN A 277 -55.05 -3.90 3.91
CA GLN A 277 -54.53 -5.19 3.40
C GLN A 277 -53.22 -5.01 2.61
N MET A 278 -53.15 -4.02 1.72
CA MET A 278 -51.92 -3.71 1.00
C MET A 278 -50.80 -3.29 1.94
N ALA A 279 -51.10 -2.48 2.97
CA ALA A 279 -50.12 -2.07 3.97
C ALA A 279 -49.53 -3.25 4.77
N GLU A 280 -50.35 -4.26 5.09
CA GLU A 280 -49.93 -5.51 5.72
C GLU A 280 -48.95 -6.28 4.83
N LEU A 281 -49.32 -6.50 3.56
CA LEU A 281 -48.46 -7.18 2.59
C LEU A 281 -47.13 -6.44 2.36
N CYS A 282 -47.18 -5.11 2.24
CA CYS A 282 -45.97 -4.29 2.15
C CYS A 282 -45.09 -4.38 3.41
N ARG A 283 -45.66 -4.57 4.60
CA ARG A 283 -44.87 -4.75 5.83
C ARG A 283 -44.18 -6.12 5.86
N ARG A 284 -44.88 -7.19 5.47
CA ARG A 284 -44.27 -8.52 5.30
C ARG A 284 -43.15 -8.49 4.25
N ALA A 285 -43.36 -7.78 3.14
CA ALA A 285 -42.34 -7.57 2.12
C ALA A 285 -41.10 -6.86 2.68
N ARG A 286 -41.29 -5.76 3.43
CA ARG A 286 -40.18 -5.05 4.09
C ARG A 286 -39.42 -5.93 5.07
N GLN A 287 -40.11 -6.70 5.93
CA GLN A 287 -39.45 -7.63 6.85
C GLN A 287 -38.58 -8.66 6.12
N LEU A 288 -39.04 -9.17 4.99
CA LEU A 288 -38.27 -10.11 4.18
C LEU A 288 -37.03 -9.45 3.57
N LEU A 289 -37.18 -8.23 3.05
CA LEU A 289 -36.06 -7.44 2.52
C LEU A 289 -35.04 -7.08 3.61
N ASP A 290 -35.50 -6.65 4.78
CA ASP A 290 -34.66 -6.36 5.94
C ASP A 290 -33.91 -7.61 6.40
N HIS A 291 -34.59 -8.76 6.45
CA HIS A 291 -33.96 -10.03 6.79
C HIS A 291 -32.87 -10.40 5.79
N ARG A 292 -33.11 -10.24 4.48
CA ARG A 292 -32.06 -10.46 3.45
C ARG A 292 -30.87 -9.53 3.66
N GLN A 293 -31.13 -8.25 3.94
CA GLN A 293 -30.08 -7.26 4.17
C GLN A 293 -29.27 -7.58 5.43
N HIS A 294 -29.93 -8.04 6.50
CA HIS A 294 -29.28 -8.54 7.70
C HIS A 294 -28.42 -9.78 7.41
N LEU A 295 -28.93 -10.78 6.68
CA LEU A 295 -28.16 -11.96 6.28
C LEU A 295 -26.90 -11.59 5.48
N PHE A 296 -26.97 -10.59 4.59
CA PHE A 296 -25.78 -10.08 3.91
C PHE A 296 -24.76 -9.45 4.87
N GLY A 297 -25.24 -8.75 5.91
CA GLY A 297 -24.39 -8.25 6.98
C GLY A 297 -23.72 -9.35 7.79
N GLU A 298 -24.49 -10.36 8.21
CA GLU A 298 -24.02 -11.52 8.99
C GLU A 298 -22.99 -12.36 8.21
N MET A 299 -23.27 -12.66 6.93
CA MET A 299 -22.30 -13.32 6.04
C MET A 299 -20.99 -12.53 5.98
N GLY A 300 -21.10 -11.21 6.04
CA GLY A 300 -19.95 -10.35 6.05
C GLY A 300 -19.12 -10.36 7.32
N GLN A 301 -19.79 -10.44 8.46
CA GLN A 301 -19.13 -10.68 9.73
C GLN A 301 -18.41 -12.03 9.72
N LEU A 302 -19.06 -13.08 9.21
CA LEU A 302 -18.45 -14.40 9.09
C LEU A 302 -17.20 -14.39 8.18
N CYS A 303 -17.22 -13.64 7.07
CA CYS A 303 -16.03 -13.46 6.23
C CYS A 303 -14.87 -12.78 6.99
N ARG A 304 -15.16 -11.79 7.84
CA ARG A 304 -14.14 -11.12 8.67
C ARG A 304 -13.57 -12.05 9.73
N GLU A 305 -14.43 -12.81 10.41
CA GLU A 305 -14.00 -13.80 11.41
C GLU A 305 -13.13 -14.91 10.80
N LEU A 306 -13.51 -15.41 9.61
CA LEU A 306 -12.68 -16.34 8.84
C LEU A 306 -11.34 -15.72 8.45
N GLY A 307 -11.34 -14.45 8.03
CA GLY A 307 -10.14 -13.67 7.76
C GLY A 307 -9.21 -13.59 8.96
N ALA A 308 -9.72 -13.19 10.10
CA ALA A 308 -8.96 -13.11 11.35
C ALA A 308 -8.35 -14.48 11.71
N SER A 309 -9.13 -15.56 11.60
CA SER A 309 -8.60 -16.91 11.87
C SER A 309 -7.52 -17.35 10.87
N LEU A 310 -7.52 -16.80 9.65
CA LEU A 310 -6.47 -17.05 8.66
C LEU A 310 -5.16 -16.37 9.05
N VAL A 311 -5.23 -15.16 9.64
CA VAL A 311 -4.05 -14.46 10.17
C VAL A 311 -3.44 -15.23 11.31
N ASP A 312 -4.26 -15.72 12.25
CA ASP A 312 -3.78 -16.50 13.39
C ASP A 312 -3.10 -17.82 12.97
N LEU A 313 -3.48 -18.35 11.79
CA LEU A 313 -2.89 -19.56 11.22
C LEU A 313 -1.68 -19.27 10.31
N ALA A 314 -1.44 -18.01 9.94
CA ALA A 314 -0.33 -17.64 9.08
C ALA A 314 0.96 -17.56 9.91
N GLU A 315 2.02 -18.22 9.43
CA GLU A 315 3.35 -18.13 10.06
C GLU A 315 3.96 -16.73 9.85
N ASP A 316 3.57 -16.01 8.79
CA ASP A 316 3.98 -14.64 8.48
C ASP A 316 2.94 -13.59 8.90
N ASP A 317 3.10 -13.09 10.12
CA ASP A 317 2.24 -12.08 10.74
C ASP A 317 2.05 -10.82 9.88
N THR A 318 3.11 -10.29 9.29
CA THR A 318 3.08 -8.97 8.65
C THR A 318 2.33 -8.98 7.33
N TRP A 319 2.49 -10.05 6.53
CA TRP A 319 1.81 -10.17 5.24
C TRP A 319 0.34 -10.56 5.42
N ALA A 320 0.06 -11.51 6.32
CA ALA A 320 -1.30 -11.95 6.59
C ALA A 320 -2.16 -10.84 7.20
N LYS A 321 -1.61 -10.04 8.12
CA LYS A 321 -2.27 -8.83 8.66
C LYS A 321 -2.60 -7.83 7.55
N GLY A 322 -1.66 -7.57 6.64
CA GLY A 322 -1.90 -6.65 5.51
C GLY A 322 -2.98 -7.14 4.54
N GLN A 323 -3.06 -8.45 4.27
CA GLN A 323 -4.15 -9.01 3.44
C GLN A 323 -5.51 -8.94 4.14
N CYS A 324 -5.55 -9.15 5.46
CA CYS A 324 -6.80 -9.02 6.22
C CYS A 324 -7.24 -7.57 6.40
N GLU A 325 -6.32 -6.63 6.54
CA GLU A 325 -6.62 -5.20 6.50
C GLU A 325 -7.18 -4.81 5.12
N ALA A 326 -6.57 -5.26 4.02
CA ALA A 326 -7.09 -5.02 2.67
C ALA A 326 -8.49 -5.62 2.46
N MET A 327 -8.73 -6.83 2.99
CA MET A 327 -10.03 -7.46 2.98
C MET A 327 -11.05 -6.69 3.82
N ASN A 328 -10.71 -6.27 5.04
CA ASN A 328 -11.59 -5.47 5.90
C ASN A 328 -11.95 -4.14 5.24
N ASN A 329 -10.97 -3.44 4.66
CA ASN A 329 -11.20 -2.20 3.92
C ASN A 329 -12.14 -2.43 2.73
N ALA A 330 -11.98 -3.54 1.99
CA ALA A 330 -12.89 -3.89 0.90
C ALA A 330 -14.32 -4.21 1.39
N LEU A 331 -14.47 -4.75 2.60
CA LEU A 331 -15.76 -5.03 3.22
C LEU A 331 -16.40 -3.80 3.86
N GLU A 332 -15.61 -2.82 4.32
CA GLU A 332 -16.09 -1.54 4.89
C GLU A 332 -16.72 -0.62 3.85
N LEU A 333 -16.28 -0.68 2.59
CA LEU A 333 -16.96 -0.02 1.46
C LEU A 333 -18.36 -0.60 1.17
N GLY A 334 -18.78 -1.63 1.90
CA GLY A 334 -20.09 -2.27 1.83
C GLY A 334 -20.08 -3.60 1.08
N PHE A 335 -20.99 -4.51 1.46
CA PHE A 335 -21.23 -5.80 0.79
C PHE A 335 -21.86 -5.60 -0.59
N SER A 336 -21.11 -4.99 -1.49
CA SER A 336 -21.41 -4.92 -2.91
C SER A 336 -20.86 -6.16 -3.61
N GLY A 337 -21.50 -6.59 -4.69
CA GLY A 337 -21.01 -7.71 -5.50
C GLY A 337 -19.57 -7.52 -6.01
N ARG A 338 -19.08 -6.26 -6.08
CA ARG A 338 -17.66 -5.97 -6.38
C ARG A 338 -16.74 -6.22 -5.19
N GLY A 339 -17.14 -5.80 -3.98
CA GLY A 339 -16.38 -6.05 -2.75
C GLY A 339 -16.17 -7.55 -2.51
N VAL A 340 -17.26 -8.34 -2.61
CA VAL A 340 -17.19 -9.80 -2.45
C VAL A 340 -16.28 -10.46 -3.49
N ARG A 341 -16.31 -9.99 -4.75
CA ARG A 341 -15.44 -10.55 -5.81
C ARG A 341 -13.97 -10.20 -5.58
N SER A 342 -13.69 -8.98 -5.16
CA SER A 342 -12.33 -8.56 -4.80
C SER A 342 -11.78 -9.35 -3.62
N VAL A 343 -12.60 -9.57 -2.58
CA VAL A 343 -12.23 -10.43 -1.44
C VAL A 343 -11.98 -11.87 -1.86
N SER A 344 -12.84 -12.42 -2.74
CA SER A 344 -12.66 -13.77 -3.28
C SER A 344 -11.34 -13.91 -4.06
N GLU A 345 -10.98 -12.91 -4.88
CA GLU A 345 -9.71 -12.89 -5.61
C GLU A 345 -8.50 -12.78 -4.67
N MET A 346 -8.57 -11.93 -3.65
CA MET A 346 -7.52 -11.79 -2.61
C MET A 346 -7.34 -13.09 -1.81
N LEU A 347 -8.42 -13.76 -1.41
CA LEU A 347 -8.37 -15.07 -0.74
C LEU A 347 -7.83 -16.16 -1.68
N GLY A 348 -8.17 -16.11 -2.96
CA GLY A 348 -7.64 -16.98 -4.00
C GLY A 348 -6.11 -16.87 -4.11
N GLY A 349 -5.61 -15.64 -4.30
CA GLY A 349 -4.17 -15.36 -4.35
C GLY A 349 -3.46 -15.71 -3.05
N THR A 350 -4.11 -15.49 -1.91
CA THR A 350 -3.57 -15.85 -0.59
C THR A 350 -3.38 -17.36 -0.45
N ARG A 351 -4.38 -18.16 -0.85
CA ARG A 351 -4.29 -19.62 -0.88
C ARG A 351 -3.19 -20.13 -1.81
N GLU A 352 -3.02 -19.52 -2.97
CA GLU A 352 -1.96 -19.90 -3.91
C GLU A 352 -0.57 -19.65 -3.31
N ARG A 353 -0.36 -18.48 -2.68
CA ARG A 353 0.90 -18.16 -2.02
C ARG A 353 1.19 -19.10 -0.84
N GLN A 354 0.19 -19.40 -0.01
CA GLN A 354 0.35 -20.34 1.12
C GLN A 354 0.68 -21.76 0.63
N ARG A 355 0.10 -22.20 -0.49
CA ARG A 355 0.46 -23.50 -1.12
C ARG A 355 1.89 -23.48 -1.62
N ALA A 356 2.31 -22.41 -2.31
CA ALA A 356 3.67 -22.28 -2.81
C ALA A 356 4.70 -22.31 -1.67
N LEU A 357 4.46 -21.57 -0.57
CA LEU A 357 5.32 -21.58 0.62
C LEU A 357 5.41 -22.97 1.26
N ARG A 358 4.27 -23.67 1.42
CA ARG A 358 4.26 -25.04 1.93
C ARG A 358 5.06 -26.00 1.05
N ASP A 359 4.92 -25.89 -0.26
CA ASP A 359 5.66 -26.71 -1.22
C ASP A 359 7.16 -26.41 -1.17
N GLU A 360 7.56 -25.13 -1.10
CA GLU A 360 8.96 -24.71 -0.96
C GLU A 360 9.58 -25.24 0.34
N ARG A 361 8.88 -25.10 1.47
CA ARG A 361 9.33 -25.61 2.77
C ARG A 361 9.40 -27.13 2.80
N SER A 362 8.46 -27.83 2.15
CA SER A 362 8.52 -29.29 2.01
C SER A 362 9.75 -29.71 1.22
N ARG A 363 10.01 -29.06 0.07
CA ARG A 363 11.20 -29.30 -0.75
C ARG A 363 12.49 -29.01 0.01
N ALA A 364 12.55 -27.92 0.77
CA ALA A 364 13.71 -27.57 1.59
C ALA A 364 13.94 -28.62 2.69
N ARG A 365 12.88 -29.12 3.32
CA ARG A 365 12.97 -30.21 4.32
C ARG A 365 13.46 -31.52 3.71
N ASP A 366 12.93 -31.90 2.54
CA ASP A 366 13.35 -33.11 1.83
C ASP A 366 14.80 -33.01 1.37
N ALA A 367 15.22 -31.83 0.89
CA ALA A 367 16.61 -31.53 0.56
C ALA A 367 17.51 -31.66 1.80
N LEU A 368 17.15 -31.05 2.93
CA LEU A 368 17.89 -31.16 4.19
C LEU A 368 18.04 -32.63 4.63
N LYS A 369 16.97 -33.42 4.54
CA LYS A 369 17.00 -34.85 4.89
C LYS A 369 17.96 -35.63 3.98
N SER A 370 17.93 -35.37 2.67
CA SER A 370 18.87 -35.98 1.72
C SER A 370 20.32 -35.58 2.03
N LEU A 371 20.53 -34.32 2.38
CA LEU A 371 21.84 -33.76 2.71
C LEU A 371 22.43 -34.39 3.99
N ILE A 372 21.61 -34.57 5.03
CA ILE A 372 21.99 -35.28 6.26
C ILE A 372 22.36 -36.73 5.97
N GLN A 373 21.58 -37.44 5.16
CA GLN A 373 21.88 -38.83 4.79
C GLN A 373 23.22 -38.93 4.04
N ARG A 374 23.49 -38.00 3.13
CA ARG A 374 24.76 -37.94 2.41
C ARG A 374 25.93 -37.64 3.35
N MET A 375 25.79 -36.64 4.23
CA MET A 375 26.83 -36.31 5.22
C MET A 375 27.16 -37.50 6.12
N LEU A 376 26.14 -38.25 6.55
CA LEU A 376 26.32 -39.47 7.35
C LEU A 376 27.11 -40.55 6.58
N SER A 377 26.83 -40.71 5.28
CA SER A 377 27.56 -41.67 4.43
C SER A 377 29.01 -41.25 4.20
N GLU A 378 29.29 -39.95 4.01
CA GLU A 378 30.65 -39.44 3.84
C GLU A 378 31.47 -39.59 5.13
N LEU A 379 30.85 -39.37 6.30
CA LEU A 379 31.45 -39.64 7.61
C LEU A 379 31.75 -41.14 7.82
N GLY A 380 30.83 -42.01 7.38
CA GLY A 380 31.03 -43.47 7.42
C GLY A 380 32.24 -43.90 6.57
N ALA A 381 32.36 -43.38 5.35
CA ALA A 381 33.51 -43.66 4.48
C ALA A 381 34.84 -43.18 5.09
N LEU A 382 34.86 -41.97 5.67
CA LEU A 382 36.01 -41.45 6.42
C LEU A 382 36.43 -42.38 7.58
N GLY A 383 35.46 -42.95 8.29
CA GLY A 383 35.67 -43.94 9.35
C GLY A 383 36.43 -45.17 8.83
N GLU A 384 35.95 -45.79 7.74
CA GLU A 384 36.60 -46.95 7.12
C GLU A 384 38.02 -46.65 6.63
N HIS A 385 38.25 -45.47 6.06
CA HIS A 385 39.58 -45.05 5.61
C HIS A 385 40.55 -44.83 6.78
N THR A 386 40.06 -44.32 7.91
CA THR A 386 40.85 -44.13 9.13
C THR A 386 41.20 -45.46 9.79
N GLU A 387 40.25 -46.41 9.81
CA GLU A 387 40.48 -47.77 10.31
C GLU A 387 41.52 -48.54 9.47
N ARG A 388 41.43 -48.43 8.13
CA ARG A 388 42.47 -48.96 7.22
C ARG A 388 43.84 -48.35 7.50
N PHE A 389 43.93 -47.02 7.66
CA PHE A 389 45.19 -46.37 8.01
C PHE A 389 45.76 -46.86 9.35
N GLN A 390 44.92 -47.00 10.39
CA GLN A 390 45.34 -47.51 11.70
C GLN A 390 45.92 -48.93 11.59
N THR A 391 45.33 -49.77 10.73
CA THR A 391 45.81 -51.12 10.44
C THR A 391 47.16 -51.09 9.69
N SER A 392 47.28 -50.25 8.66
CA SER A 392 48.53 -50.04 7.92
C SER A 392 49.66 -49.54 8.82
N VAL A 393 49.38 -48.60 9.73
CA VAL A 393 50.35 -48.08 10.73
C VAL A 393 50.83 -49.20 11.67
N GLY A 394 49.93 -50.08 12.12
CA GLY A 394 50.32 -51.27 12.89
C GLY A 394 51.26 -52.18 12.12
N ARG A 395 50.95 -52.45 10.84
CA ARG A 395 51.80 -53.25 9.95
C ARG A 395 53.16 -52.60 9.70
N TYR A 396 53.23 -51.27 9.55
CA TYR A 396 54.50 -50.56 9.40
C TYR A 396 55.33 -50.59 10.68
N ALA A 397 54.70 -50.47 11.85
CA ALA A 397 55.41 -50.61 13.12
C ALA A 397 56.02 -52.01 13.29
N GLU A 398 55.28 -53.06 12.94
CA GLU A 398 55.78 -54.45 12.98
C GLU A 398 56.87 -54.70 11.92
N ALA A 399 56.72 -54.17 10.70
CA ALA A 399 57.73 -54.25 9.65
C ALA A 399 59.02 -53.49 9.99
N ILE A 400 58.93 -52.40 10.76
CA ILE A 400 60.09 -51.67 11.29
C ILE A 400 60.80 -52.47 12.39
N GLU A 401 60.03 -53.16 13.25
CA GLU A 401 60.56 -54.01 14.32
C GLU A 401 61.31 -55.24 13.77
N GLN A 402 60.84 -55.80 12.64
CA GLN A 402 61.42 -56.98 11.97
C GLN A 402 62.48 -56.65 10.90
N ALA A 403 62.83 -55.38 10.67
CA ALA A 403 63.71 -54.99 9.57
C ALA A 403 65.20 -55.29 9.86
N ASP A 404 65.78 -56.26 9.14
CA ASP A 404 67.20 -56.66 9.25
C ASP A 404 68.18 -55.77 8.47
N SER A 405 67.70 -54.74 7.75
CA SER A 405 68.55 -53.85 6.94
C SER A 405 68.01 -52.43 6.82
N LEU A 406 68.92 -51.46 6.67
CA LEU A 406 68.59 -50.06 6.44
C LEU A 406 67.83 -49.82 5.13
N GLU A 407 68.07 -50.67 4.11
CA GLU A 407 67.36 -50.61 2.82
C GLU A 407 65.88 -50.99 3.00
N SER A 408 65.60 -52.04 3.77
CA SER A 408 64.24 -52.48 4.13
C SER A 408 63.50 -51.39 4.92
N LEU A 409 64.16 -50.82 5.93
CA LEU A 409 63.64 -49.71 6.74
C LEU A 409 63.32 -48.47 5.87
N ALA A 410 64.21 -48.12 4.93
CA ALA A 410 64.00 -47.00 4.02
C ALA A 410 62.83 -47.24 3.04
N GLY A 411 62.60 -48.49 2.61
CA GLY A 411 61.45 -48.90 1.81
C GLY A 411 60.13 -48.75 2.57
N THR A 412 60.04 -49.35 3.76
CA THR A 412 58.85 -49.31 4.63
C THR A 412 58.48 -47.88 5.03
N VAL A 413 59.47 -47.04 5.36
CA VAL A 413 59.24 -45.62 5.68
C VAL A 413 58.76 -44.83 4.47
N ARG A 414 59.23 -45.14 3.26
CA ARG A 414 58.77 -44.47 2.03
C ARG A 414 57.31 -44.81 1.73
N GLU A 415 56.93 -46.07 1.84
CA GLU A 415 55.54 -46.52 1.69
C GLU A 415 54.62 -45.88 2.74
N MET A 416 55.05 -45.84 4.00
CA MET A 416 54.30 -45.20 5.10
C MET A 416 54.06 -43.70 4.83
N VAL A 417 55.06 -42.99 4.31
CA VAL A 417 54.94 -41.55 4.00
C VAL A 417 54.05 -41.32 2.78
N GLU A 418 54.12 -42.16 1.74
CA GLU A 418 53.23 -42.10 0.59
C GLU A 418 51.78 -42.37 0.98
N GLU A 419 51.53 -43.40 1.79
CA GLU A 419 50.17 -43.71 2.28
C GLU A 419 49.65 -42.60 3.21
N SER A 420 50.50 -42.04 4.08
CA SER A 420 50.12 -40.89 4.92
C SER A 420 49.73 -39.66 4.09
N ARG A 421 50.47 -39.36 3.01
CA ARG A 421 50.11 -38.26 2.09
C ARG A 421 48.79 -38.53 1.37
N SER A 422 48.53 -39.78 0.97
CA SER A 422 47.27 -40.19 0.35
C SER A 422 46.07 -40.03 1.29
N VAL A 423 46.21 -40.50 2.54
CA VAL A 423 45.18 -40.34 3.59
C VAL A 423 44.95 -38.86 3.90
N GLN A 424 46.00 -38.06 4.02
CA GLN A 424 45.88 -36.62 4.25
C GLN A 424 45.14 -35.91 3.11
N ALA A 425 45.38 -36.30 1.86
CA ALA A 425 44.65 -35.78 0.70
C ALA A 425 43.16 -36.13 0.76
N LEU A 426 42.82 -37.39 1.06
CA LEU A 426 41.44 -37.85 1.21
C LEU A 426 40.70 -37.14 2.35
N VAL A 427 41.34 -37.00 3.52
CA VAL A 427 40.77 -36.28 4.66
C VAL A 427 40.54 -34.81 4.32
N SER A 428 41.49 -34.14 3.66
CA SER A 428 41.33 -32.75 3.25
C SER A 428 40.18 -32.57 2.25
N GLN A 429 40.01 -33.52 1.32
CA GLN A 429 38.92 -33.50 0.34
C GLN A 429 37.56 -33.75 1.01
N ALA A 430 37.49 -34.69 1.96
CA ALA A 430 36.28 -34.97 2.71
C ALA A 430 35.91 -33.80 3.64
N GLN A 431 36.88 -33.16 4.28
CA GLN A 431 36.66 -31.95 5.07
C GLN A 431 36.10 -30.79 4.23
N ALA A 432 36.62 -30.60 3.01
CA ALA A 432 36.11 -29.59 2.08
C ALA A 432 34.68 -29.89 1.61
N ARG A 433 34.33 -31.17 1.40
CA ARG A 433 32.95 -31.58 1.06
C ARG A 433 32.00 -31.38 2.23
N LEU A 434 32.38 -31.79 3.43
CA LEU A 434 31.57 -31.61 4.64
C LEU A 434 31.29 -30.14 4.94
N THR A 435 32.28 -29.25 4.76
CA THR A 435 32.08 -27.81 4.93
C THR A 435 31.13 -27.25 3.88
N SER A 436 31.29 -27.62 2.60
CA SER A 436 30.35 -27.20 1.55
C SER A 436 28.92 -27.70 1.78
N GLU A 437 28.74 -28.94 2.23
CA GLU A 437 27.43 -29.50 2.53
C GLU A 437 26.84 -28.85 3.80
N HIS A 438 27.66 -28.53 4.81
CA HIS A 438 27.25 -27.79 5.99
C HIS A 438 26.77 -26.37 5.65
N ASP A 439 27.49 -25.64 4.79
CA ASP A 439 27.09 -24.31 4.34
C ASP A 439 25.74 -24.35 3.62
N ARG A 440 25.53 -25.34 2.73
CA ARG A 440 24.23 -25.56 2.06
C ARG A 440 23.12 -25.90 3.03
N ALA A 441 23.39 -26.74 4.04
CA ALA A 441 22.42 -27.07 5.06
C ALA A 441 22.03 -25.83 5.90
N SER A 442 23.00 -24.98 6.22
CA SER A 442 22.77 -23.71 6.93
C SER A 442 21.87 -22.76 6.12
N GLU A 443 22.15 -22.61 4.83
CA GLU A 443 21.31 -21.82 3.92
C GLU A 443 19.87 -22.35 3.81
N LEU A 444 19.70 -23.66 3.65
CA LEU A 444 18.38 -24.31 3.58
C LEU A 444 17.63 -24.23 4.92
N SER A 445 18.33 -24.37 6.05
CA SER A 445 17.75 -24.22 7.39
C SER A 445 17.23 -22.79 7.59
N LYS A 446 17.99 -21.79 7.15
CA LYS A 446 17.57 -20.39 7.20
C LYS A 446 16.29 -20.16 6.40
N LYS A 447 16.19 -20.72 5.19
CA LYS A 447 14.97 -20.65 4.34
C LYS A 447 13.74 -21.41 4.86
N VAL A 448 13.91 -22.30 5.84
CA VAL A 448 12.79 -23.04 6.46
C VAL A 448 12.29 -22.33 7.72
N GLY A 449 13.17 -21.56 8.37
CA GLY A 449 12.88 -20.80 9.58
C GLY A 449 12.40 -19.37 9.31
N GLU A 450 12.81 -18.78 8.18
CA GLU A 450 12.10 -17.69 7.50
C GLU A 450 10.90 -18.28 6.74
#